data_AF-A0A947R8T8-F1
#
_entry.id   AF-A0A947R8T8-F1
#
_cell.length_a   1.000
_cell.length_b   1.000
_cell.length_c   1.000
_cell.angle_alpha   90.00
_cell.angle_beta   90.00
_cell.angle_gamma   90.00
#
_symmetry.space_group_name_H-M   'P 1'
#
loop_
_entity.id
_entity.type
_entity.pdbx_description
1 polymer ?
#
loop_
_entity_poly.entity_id
_entity_poly.type
_entity_poly.pdbx_seq_one_letter_code
_entity_poly.pdbx_strand_id
1 'polypeptide(L)'
;MKRYFLTYVKAFFITNLFLILLQAGIVRRLNIRYDYLPIIIGAMIIAIFLGLGSIIFKREKGASWLNLILGFIVILPSLFVIKFLFGIIIFRFSFVIYLFVIFMAIVYSILVFFATKKARAEVKEMNELLNKEKNKEE
;
A
#
# COMPACT_ATOMS: atom_id res chain seq x y z
N MET A 1 4.17 -12.51 1.57
CA MET A 1 4.29 -11.07 1.91
C MET A 1 2.96 -10.32 2.11
N LYS A 2 1.88 -10.60 1.36
CA LYS A 2 0.63 -9.79 1.38
C LYS A 2 -0.16 -9.73 2.71
N ARG A 3 -0.05 -10.74 3.58
CA ARG A 3 -0.72 -10.74 4.91
C ARG A 3 0.00 -9.81 5.89
N TYR A 4 1.34 -9.79 5.83
CA TYR A 4 2.18 -8.94 6.68
C TYR A 4 2.03 -7.45 6.36
N PHE A 5 1.78 -7.06 5.11
CA PHE A 5 1.58 -5.64 4.77
C PHE A 5 0.34 -5.04 5.45
N LEU A 6 -0.80 -5.75 5.44
CA LEU A 6 -2.00 -5.28 6.13
C LEU A 6 -1.85 -5.32 7.65
N THR A 7 -1.20 -6.34 8.18
CA THR A 7 -0.87 -6.40 9.61
C THR A 7 0.05 -5.25 10.00
N TYR A 8 1.04 -4.92 9.17
CA TYR A 8 1.94 -3.79 9.36
C TYR A 8 1.19 -2.46 9.31
N VAL A 9 0.35 -2.21 8.30
CA VAL A 9 -0.45 -0.98 8.22
C VAL A 9 -1.38 -0.83 9.44
N LYS A 10 -2.01 -1.94 9.88
CA LYS A 10 -2.84 -1.93 11.10
C LYS A 10 -2.04 -1.66 12.36
N ALA A 11 -0.92 -2.37 12.56
CA ALA A 11 -0.05 -2.18 13.70
C ALA A 11 0.49 -0.74 13.75
N PHE A 12 0.98 -0.24 12.61
CA PHE A 12 1.46 1.13 12.45
C PHE A 12 0.38 2.15 12.78
N PHE A 13 -0.86 1.97 12.30
CA PHE A 13 -1.98 2.84 12.64
C PHE A 13 -2.30 2.81 14.15
N ILE A 14 -2.37 1.63 14.76
CA ILE A 14 -2.64 1.47 16.19
C ILE A 14 -1.55 2.11 17.05
N THR A 15 -0.28 1.89 16.71
CA THR A 15 0.85 2.49 17.44
C THR A 15 0.80 4.01 17.37
N ASN A 16 0.54 4.60 16.19
CA ASN A 16 0.40 6.04 16.05
C ASN A 16 -0.81 6.58 16.82
N LEU A 17 -1.95 5.89 16.79
CA LEU A 17 -3.13 6.26 17.58
C LEU A 17 -2.82 6.29 19.08
N PHE A 18 -2.07 5.30 19.58
CA PHE A 18 -1.66 5.24 20.98
C PHE A 18 -0.75 6.41 21.35
N LEU A 19 0.19 6.78 20.48
CA LEU A 19 1.06 7.94 20.68
C LEU A 19 0.28 9.26 20.71
N ILE A 20 -0.77 9.42 19.89
CA ILE A 20 -1.65 10.61 19.96
C ILE A 20 -2.35 10.68 21.31
N LEU A 21 -2.91 9.57 21.80
CA LEU A 21 -3.57 9.52 23.11
C LEU A 21 -2.61 9.83 24.25
N LEU A 22 -1.38 9.31 24.18
CA LEU A 22 -0.33 9.55 25.16
C LEU A 22 0.09 11.02 25.16
N GLN A 23 0.24 11.61 23.97
CA GLN A 23 0.51 13.03 23.82
C GLN A 23 -0.64 13.90 24.37
N ALA A 24 -1.90 13.55 24.10
CA ALA A 24 -3.05 14.27 24.65
C ALA A 24 -3.06 14.24 26.19
N GLY A 25 -2.68 13.10 26.79
CA GLY A 25 -2.51 12.97 28.23
C GLY A 25 -1.39 13.85 28.79
N ILE A 26 -0.24 13.91 28.11
CA ILE A 26 0.90 14.74 28.51
C ILE A 26 0.58 16.23 28.37
N VAL A 27 -0.02 16.66 27.26
CA VAL A 27 -0.43 18.06 27.06
C VAL A 27 -1.42 18.48 28.15
N ARG A 28 -2.38 17.62 28.51
CA ARG A 28 -3.38 17.94 29.53
C ARG A 28 -2.80 18.02 30.94
N ARG A 29 -1.75 17.25 31.28
CA ARG A 29 -1.16 17.25 32.63
C ARG A 29 0.06 18.15 32.79
N LEU A 30 0.89 18.28 31.76
CA LEU A 30 2.20 18.93 31.82
C LEU A 30 2.26 20.20 30.97
N ASN A 31 1.24 20.49 30.15
CA ASN A 31 1.18 21.66 29.24
C ASN A 31 2.36 21.77 28.26
N ILE A 32 3.12 20.69 28.08
CA ILE A 32 4.21 20.59 27.11
C ILE A 32 3.62 20.11 25.78
N ARG A 33 3.72 20.95 24.75
CA ARG A 33 3.39 20.56 23.37
C ARG A 33 4.65 20.07 22.68
N TYR A 34 4.58 18.86 22.15
CA TYR A 34 5.62 18.31 21.29
C TYR A 34 5.26 18.49 19.82
N ASP A 35 6.21 18.97 19.03
CA ASP A 35 6.06 19.25 17.60
C ASP A 35 6.00 17.99 16.71
N TYR A 36 6.01 16.78 17.29
CA TYR A 36 5.84 15.53 16.54
C TYR A 36 4.38 15.21 16.21
N LEU A 37 3.40 15.91 16.80
CA LEU A 37 1.97 15.65 16.56
C LEU A 37 1.59 15.67 15.07
N PRO A 38 2.04 16.66 14.25
CA PRO A 38 1.75 16.69 12.82
C PRO A 38 2.33 15.49 12.07
N ILE A 39 3.50 15.01 12.49
CA ILE A 39 4.19 13.84 11.89
C ILE A 39 3.36 12.57 12.13
N ILE A 40 2.86 12.39 13.35
CA ILE A 40 2.03 11.24 13.73
C ILE A 40 0.68 11.25 13.00
N ILE A 41 0.03 12.41 12.95
CA ILE A 41 -1.23 12.58 12.19
C ILE A 41 -1.01 12.26 10.71
N GLY A 42 0.09 12.75 10.13
CA GLY A 42 0.49 12.41 8.78
C GLY A 42 0.71 10.93 8.53
N ALA A 43 1.44 10.28 9.41
CA ALA A 43 1.70 8.86 9.36
C ALA A 43 0.40 8.04 9.37
N MET A 44 -0.60 8.45 10.17
CA MET A 44 -1.92 7.84 10.16
C MET A 44 -2.66 8.08 8.84
N ILE A 45 -2.63 9.30 8.31
CA ILE A 45 -3.27 9.63 7.03
C ILE A 45 -2.66 8.80 5.88
N ILE A 46 -1.32 8.66 5.85
CA ILE A 46 -0.62 7.81 4.88
C ILE A 46 -1.06 6.34 5.03
N ALA A 47 -1.15 5.84 6.25
CA ALA A 47 -1.61 4.48 6.51
C ALA A 47 -3.05 4.23 6.03
N ILE A 48 -3.95 5.22 6.16
CA ILE A 48 -5.31 5.15 5.63
C ILE A 48 -5.30 5.05 4.11
N PHE A 49 -4.56 5.91 3.41
CA PHE A 49 -4.48 5.88 1.95
C PHE A 49 -3.89 4.56 1.42
N LEU A 50 -2.83 4.05 2.07
CA LEU A 50 -2.26 2.75 1.73
C LEU A 50 -3.22 1.59 2.00
N GLY A 51 -3.97 1.65 3.10
CA GLY A 51 -5.01 0.68 3.41
C GLY A 51 -6.12 0.66 2.36
N LEU A 52 -6.64 1.83 2.00
CA LEU A 52 -7.67 1.99 0.97
C LEU A 52 -7.18 1.56 -0.41
N GLY A 53 -5.97 1.96 -0.81
CA GLY A 53 -5.34 1.51 -2.05
C GLY A 53 -5.21 -0.01 -2.10
N SER A 54 -4.80 -0.65 -0.99
CA SER A 54 -4.74 -2.11 -0.92
C SER A 54 -6.11 -2.79 -1.05
N ILE A 55 -7.20 -2.17 -0.61
CA ILE A 55 -8.55 -2.72 -0.76
C ILE A 55 -8.97 -2.65 -2.24
N ILE A 56 -8.70 -1.52 -2.89
CA ILE A 56 -9.05 -1.30 -4.31
C ILE A 56 -8.26 -2.24 -5.22
N PHE A 57 -6.94 -2.41 -4.98
CA PHE A 57 -6.13 -3.36 -5.73
C PHE A 57 -6.58 -4.84 -5.58
N LYS A 58 -7.31 -5.16 -4.50
CA LYS A 58 -7.81 -6.51 -4.23
C LYS A 58 -9.22 -6.76 -4.74
N ARG A 59 -9.92 -5.76 -5.30
CA ARG A 59 -11.23 -5.99 -5.90
C ARG A 59 -11.11 -6.90 -7.11
N GLU A 60 -11.82 -8.02 -7.07
CA GLU A 60 -11.98 -8.95 -8.20
C GLU A 60 -13.07 -8.48 -9.17
N LYS A 61 -13.96 -7.59 -8.71
CA LYS A 61 -14.99 -6.98 -9.56
C LYS A 61 -14.40 -5.83 -10.38
N GLY A 62 -14.60 -5.87 -11.69
CA GLY A 62 -14.18 -4.85 -12.65
C GLY A 62 -12.97 -5.25 -13.48
N ALA A 63 -12.63 -4.42 -14.47
CA ALA A 63 -11.45 -4.64 -15.29
C ALA A 63 -10.18 -4.39 -14.47
N SER A 64 -9.23 -5.34 -14.51
CA SER A 64 -8.00 -5.31 -13.71
C SER A 64 -7.19 -4.01 -13.88
N TRP A 65 -7.15 -3.45 -15.09
CA TRP A 65 -6.46 -2.18 -15.38
C TRP A 65 -7.11 -0.98 -14.67
N LEU A 66 -8.42 -1.01 -14.47
CA LEU A 66 -9.20 0.07 -13.86
C LEU A 66 -9.02 0.07 -12.34
N ASN A 67 -8.95 -1.12 -11.73
CA ASN A 67 -8.60 -1.29 -10.31
C ASN A 67 -7.14 -0.86 -10.03
N LEU A 68 -6.25 -1.03 -11.00
CA LEU A 68 -4.87 -0.53 -10.91
C LEU A 68 -4.84 1.01 -10.87
N ILE A 69 -5.51 1.67 -11.81
CA ILE A 69 -5.56 3.14 -11.88
C ILE A 69 -6.19 3.72 -10.62
N LEU A 70 -7.34 3.18 -10.19
CA LEU A 70 -8.03 3.64 -8.98
C LEU A 70 -7.17 3.45 -7.73
N GLY A 71 -6.46 2.33 -7.61
CA GLY A 71 -5.55 2.08 -6.48
C GLY A 71 -4.42 3.11 -6.43
N PHE A 72 -3.84 3.48 -7.58
CA PHE A 72 -2.83 4.53 -7.66
C PHE A 72 -3.38 5.92 -7.32
N ILE A 73 -4.57 6.27 -7.83
CA ILE A 73 -5.23 7.54 -7.51
C ILE A 73 -5.44 7.71 -6.01
N VAL A 74 -5.82 6.63 -5.31
CA VAL A 74 -6.05 6.67 -3.86
C VAL A 74 -4.76 6.74 -3.04
N ILE A 75 -3.65 6.23 -3.56
CA ILE A 75 -2.35 6.32 -2.87
C ILE A 75 -1.69 7.67 -3.11
N LEU A 76 -1.93 8.33 -4.24
CA LEU A 76 -1.27 9.58 -4.65
C LEU A 76 -1.34 10.71 -3.59
N PRO A 77 -2.47 10.96 -2.90
CA PRO A 77 -2.56 11.92 -1.79
C PRO A 77 -1.53 11.69 -0.67
N SER A 78 -1.13 10.44 -0.42
CA SER A 78 -0.13 10.14 0.61
C SER A 78 1.24 10.76 0.31
N LEU A 79 1.61 10.91 -0.97
CA LEU A 79 2.85 11.55 -1.39
C LEU A 79 2.86 13.05 -1.05
N PHE A 80 1.72 13.72 -1.14
CA PHE A 80 1.58 15.12 -0.73
C PHE A 80 1.68 15.29 0.79
N VAL A 81 1.10 14.37 1.55
CA VAL A 81 1.22 14.35 3.02
C VAL A 81 2.67 14.13 3.45
N ILE A 82 3.39 13.21 2.79
CA ILE A 82 4.83 13.02 3.00
C ILE A 82 5.61 14.30 2.68
N LYS A 83 5.31 14.93 1.53
CA LYS A 83 5.96 16.18 1.14
C LYS A 83 5.70 17.33 2.11
N PHE A 84 4.49 17.46 2.62
CA PHE A 84 4.14 18.52 3.55
C PHE A 84 4.85 18.35 4.89
N LEU A 85 4.96 17.12 5.39
CA LEU A 85 5.49 16.85 6.73
C LEU A 85 7.01 16.66 6.77
N PHE A 86 7.59 16.13 5.69
CA PHE A 86 9.02 15.86 5.62
C PHE A 86 9.74 16.78 4.61
N GLY A 87 9.03 17.76 4.05
CA GLY A 87 9.46 18.62 2.94
C GLY A 87 10.69 19.50 3.17
N ILE A 88 11.10 19.73 4.41
CA ILE A 88 12.30 20.54 4.68
C ILE A 88 13.54 19.65 4.84
N ILE A 89 13.39 18.43 5.39
CA ILE A 89 14.52 17.56 5.74
C ILE A 89 14.80 16.52 4.65
N ILE A 90 13.76 16.00 3.99
CA ILE A 90 13.87 14.91 3.00
C ILE A 90 13.92 15.44 1.56
N PHE A 91 13.22 16.54 1.26
CA PHE A 91 13.06 17.07 -0.10
C PHE A 91 14.22 17.95 -0.59
N ARG A 92 15.27 18.21 0.20
CA ARG A 92 16.48 18.84 -0.38
C ARG A 92 17.18 17.92 -1.40
N PHE A 93 16.91 16.61 -1.35
CA PHE A 93 17.35 15.59 -2.32
C PHE A 93 16.21 15.08 -3.25
N SER A 94 15.12 15.86 -3.39
CA SER A 94 13.83 15.51 -4.02
C SER A 94 13.88 14.65 -5.28
N PHE A 95 14.82 14.91 -6.19
CA PHE A 95 14.85 14.24 -7.50
C PHE A 95 15.08 12.73 -7.37
N VAL A 96 15.89 12.31 -6.39
CA VAL A 96 16.23 10.90 -6.16
C VAL A 96 15.02 10.10 -5.67
N ILE A 97 14.16 10.70 -4.84
CA ILE A 97 12.99 10.02 -4.30
C ILE A 97 11.93 9.79 -5.38
N TYR A 98 11.72 10.77 -6.27
CA TYR A 98 10.82 10.57 -7.41
C TYR A 98 11.33 9.47 -8.35
N LEU A 99 12.62 9.46 -8.64
CA LEU A 99 13.28 8.38 -9.39
C LEU A 99 13.11 7.02 -8.70
N PHE A 100 13.26 6.97 -7.37
CA PHE A 100 13.10 5.75 -6.59
C PHE A 100 11.65 5.25 -6.58
N VAL A 101 10.67 6.15 -6.47
CA VAL A 101 9.25 5.79 -6.54
C VAL A 101 8.88 5.25 -7.93
N ILE A 102 9.38 5.87 -8.99
CA ILE A 102 9.18 5.37 -10.36
C ILE A 102 9.83 4.00 -10.53
N PHE A 103 11.07 3.83 -10.06
CA PHE A 103 11.77 2.55 -10.09
C PHE A 103 10.99 1.46 -9.32
N MET A 104 10.52 1.77 -8.11
CA MET A 104 9.72 0.85 -7.31
C MET A 104 8.38 0.50 -7.99
N ALA A 105 7.74 1.44 -8.68
CA ALA A 105 6.52 1.19 -9.45
C ALA A 105 6.78 0.26 -10.65
N ILE A 106 7.92 0.41 -11.34
CA ILE A 106 8.34 -0.46 -12.42
C ILE A 106 8.60 -1.88 -11.91
N VAL A 107 9.41 -2.03 -10.85
CA VAL A 107 9.72 -3.31 -10.23
C VAL A 107 8.44 -4.03 -9.77
N TYR A 108 7.54 -3.29 -9.13
CA TYR A 108 6.24 -3.83 -8.71
C TYR A 108 5.40 -4.30 -9.90
N SER A 109 5.33 -3.52 -10.98
CA SER A 109 4.58 -3.87 -12.19
C SER A 109 5.14 -5.14 -12.84
N ILE A 110 6.46 -5.30 -12.88
CA ILE A 110 7.13 -6.50 -13.38
C ILE A 110 6.78 -7.73 -12.52
N LEU A 111 6.84 -7.60 -11.19
CA LEU A 111 6.47 -8.69 -10.28
C LEU A 111 5.02 -9.14 -10.46
N VAL A 112 4.10 -8.17 -10.61
CA VAL A 112 2.69 -8.45 -10.89
C VAL A 112 2.54 -9.16 -12.23
N PHE A 113 3.25 -8.72 -13.27
CA PHE A 113 3.22 -9.35 -14.58
C PHE A 113 3.66 -10.83 -14.54
N PHE A 114 4.78 -11.12 -13.87
CA PHE A 114 5.25 -12.50 -13.71
C PHE A 114 4.29 -13.37 -12.90
N ALA A 115 3.76 -12.86 -11.79
CA ALA A 115 2.77 -13.57 -10.99
C ALA A 115 1.50 -13.89 -11.80
N THR A 116 1.06 -12.95 -12.64
CA THR A 116 -0.13 -13.14 -13.49
C THR A 116 0.14 -14.16 -14.60
N LYS A 117 1.34 -14.14 -15.21
CA LYS A 117 1.74 -15.11 -16.23
C LYS A 117 1.82 -16.53 -15.67
N LYS A 118 2.39 -16.69 -14.47
CA LYS A 118 2.47 -17.99 -13.79
C LYS A 118 1.07 -18.53 -13.46
N ALA A 119 0.20 -17.69 -12.90
CA ALA A 119 -1.18 -18.08 -12.60
C ALA A 119 -1.96 -18.52 -13.86
N ARG A 120 -1.78 -17.83 -15.01
CA ARG A 120 -2.40 -18.25 -16.28
C ARG A 120 -1.86 -19.58 -16.81
N ALA A 121 -0.57 -19.85 -16.61
CA ALA A 121 0.03 -21.12 -17.01
C ALA A 121 -0.52 -22.29 -16.19
N GLU A 122 -0.59 -22.15 -14.86
CA GLU A 122 -1.16 -23.17 -13.96
C GLU A 122 -2.64 -23.46 -14.29
N VAL A 123 -3.45 -22.43 -14.57
CA VAL A 123 -4.85 -22.60 -14.98
C VAL A 123 -4.97 -23.34 -16.32
N LYS A 124 -4.07 -23.07 -17.27
CA LYS A 124 -4.07 -23.75 -18.56
C LYS A 124 -3.72 -25.24 -18.42
N GLU A 125 -2.73 -25.55 -17.60
CA GLU A 125 -2.30 -26.93 -17.31
C GLU A 125 -3.42 -27.74 -16.62
N MET A 126 -4.12 -27.12 -15.65
CA MET A 126 -5.30 -27.73 -15.01
C MET A 126 -6.42 -28.03 -16.00
N ASN A 127 -6.72 -27.11 -16.92
CA ASN A 127 -7.76 -27.33 -17.93
C ASN A 127 -7.37 -28.41 -18.94
N GLU A 128 -6.08 -28.54 -19.29
CA GLU A 128 -5.60 -29.61 -20.16
C GLU A 128 -5.66 -30.99 -19.48
N LEU A 129 -5.39 -31.07 -18.17
CA LEU A 129 -5.54 -32.31 -17.39
C LEU A 129 -7.01 -32.73 -17.27
N LEU A 130 -7.91 -31.79 -16.97
CA LEU A 130 -9.35 -32.06 -16.88
C LEU A 130 -9.94 -32.53 -18.22
N ASN A 131 -9.53 -31.93 -19.35
CA ASN A 131 -9.98 -32.38 -20.67
C ASN A 131 -9.42 -33.76 -21.05
N LYS A 132 -8.21 -34.11 -20.57
CA LYS A 132 -7.64 -35.46 -20.78
C LYS A 132 -8.36 -36.54 -19.97
N GLU A 133 -8.83 -36.23 -18.76
CA GLU A 133 -9.65 -37.15 -17.97
C GLU A 133 -11.03 -37.32 -18.60
N LYS A 134 -11.66 -36.22 -19.04
CA LYS A 134 -12.98 -36.26 -19.66
C LYS A 134 -13.03 -37.06 -20.98
N ASN A 135 -11.97 -36.98 -21.80
CA ASN A 135 -11.84 -37.77 -23.03
C ASN A 135 -11.41 -39.23 -22.80
N LYS A 136 -11.10 -39.64 -21.56
CA LYS A 136 -10.81 -41.05 -21.22
C LYS A 136 -12.04 -41.80 -20.69
N GLU A 137 -13.09 -41.09 -20.32
CA GLU A 137 -14.35 -41.66 -19.84
C GLU A 137 -15.42 -41.80 -20.96
N GLU A 138 -15.15 -41.28 -22.17
CA GLU A 138 -15.90 -41.55 -23.41
C GLU A 138 -15.22 -42.66 -24.24
#